data_AF-A0A924KSQ9-F1
#
_entry.id   AF-A0A924KSQ9-F1
#
_cell.length_a   1.000
_cell.length_b   1.000
_cell.length_c   1.000
_cell.angle_alpha   90.00
_cell.angle_beta   90.00
_cell.angle_gamma   90.00
#
_symmetry.space_group_name_H-M   'P 1'
#
loop_
_entity.id
_entity.type
_entity.pdbx_description
1 polymer ?
#
loop_
_entity_poly.entity_id
_entity_poly.type
_entity_poly.pdbx_seq_one_letter_code
_entity_poly.pdbx_strand_id
1 'polypeptide(L)'
;MSFRSYIESHFIEACDPQRNVGLDKSMLTMLKKQEQDPILVKTWMQSYGLFQGINGVDREKVVRRFLDFAASQERLAVPLSDEDVSRLVLSLLKSLNTEVPRGWLSATSKLLWCMYPHDVVIYDSFVHRALTVMQCIDGDLSGFNRKIGRLRAGSDPHTLLAHYMTYQAMVRHLSHKHADLLLELRRRNGNALKLKSWSFDPDIHSDIRIVDKLLWMIGDPSDLHLNPS
;
A
#
# COMPACT_ATOMS: atom_id res chain seq x y z
N MET A 1 -4.30 9.49 -23.05
CA MET A 1 -4.83 10.03 -21.78
C MET A 1 -3.64 10.16 -20.84
N SER A 2 -3.40 11.32 -20.23
CA SER A 2 -2.29 11.49 -19.26
C SER A 2 -2.76 11.07 -17.86
N PHE A 3 -1.86 10.59 -17.00
CA PHE A 3 -2.24 10.23 -15.63
C PHE A 3 -2.87 11.41 -14.87
N ARG A 4 -2.41 12.65 -15.13
CA ARG A 4 -3.05 13.88 -14.64
C ARG A 4 -4.55 13.94 -14.95
N SER A 5 -4.94 13.77 -16.21
CA SER A 5 -6.36 13.81 -16.61
C SER A 5 -7.17 12.70 -15.95
N TYR A 6 -6.55 11.53 -15.74
CA TYR A 6 -7.19 10.41 -15.07
C TYR A 6 -7.46 10.71 -13.58
N ILE A 7 -6.48 11.31 -12.88
CA ILE A 7 -6.63 11.77 -11.48
C ILE A 7 -7.82 12.72 -11.38
N GLU A 8 -7.91 13.74 -12.24
CA GLU A 8 -8.97 14.75 -12.21
C GLU A 8 -10.37 14.12 -12.33
N SER A 9 -10.54 13.12 -13.20
CA SER A 9 -11.83 12.46 -13.42
C SER A 9 -12.22 11.45 -12.34
N HIS A 10 -11.25 10.77 -11.71
CA HIS A 10 -11.53 9.64 -10.80
C HIS A 10 -11.18 9.91 -9.33
N PHE A 11 -10.76 11.13 -8.98
CA PHE A 11 -10.33 11.48 -7.62
C PHE A 11 -11.36 11.13 -6.54
N ILE A 12 -12.64 11.44 -6.78
CA ILE A 12 -13.71 11.14 -5.82
C ILE A 12 -13.91 9.64 -5.70
N GLU A 13 -13.91 8.91 -6.82
CA GLU A 13 -14.05 7.46 -6.81
C GLU A 13 -12.89 6.79 -6.08
N ALA A 14 -11.65 7.25 -6.26
CA ALA A 14 -10.49 6.74 -5.52
C ALA A 14 -10.56 6.98 -4.00
N CYS A 15 -11.33 7.98 -3.56
CA CYS A 15 -11.60 8.26 -2.15
C CYS A 15 -12.68 7.34 -1.54
N ASP A 16 -13.58 6.77 -2.35
CA ASP A 16 -14.73 5.98 -1.90
C ASP A 16 -14.34 4.62 -1.26
N PRO A 17 -13.43 3.80 -1.84
CA PRO A 17 -12.96 2.54 -1.24
C PRO A 17 -12.24 2.70 0.10
N GLN A 18 -11.79 3.91 0.43
CA GLN A 18 -11.13 4.23 1.70
C GLN A 18 -12.13 4.48 2.84
N ARG A 19 -13.44 4.23 2.63
CA ARG A 19 -14.52 4.43 3.61
C ARG A 19 -14.72 3.30 4.61
N ASN A 20 -14.50 2.05 4.20
CA ASN A 20 -14.86 0.86 4.99
C ASN A 20 -13.64 0.21 5.65
N VAL A 21 -12.79 1.02 6.28
CA VAL A 21 -11.51 0.59 6.87
C VAL A 21 -11.48 0.76 8.38
N GLY A 22 -12.58 0.40 9.05
CA GLY A 22 -12.65 0.39 10.51
C GLY A 22 -11.48 -0.38 11.15
N LEU A 23 -11.09 -1.51 10.54
CA LEU A 23 -9.94 -2.28 11.01
C LEU A 23 -8.59 -1.59 10.76
N ASP A 24 -8.40 -0.87 9.64
CA ASP A 24 -7.14 -0.12 9.42
C ASP A 24 -7.00 0.99 10.45
N LYS A 25 -8.09 1.72 10.75
CA LYS A 25 -8.07 2.79 11.76
C LYS A 25 -7.71 2.24 13.14
N SER A 26 -8.27 1.09 13.51
CA SER A 26 -7.94 0.41 14.76
C SER A 26 -6.47 -0.03 14.79
N MET A 27 -5.95 -0.61 13.70
CA MET A 27 -4.54 -0.99 13.58
C MET A 27 -3.60 0.21 13.70
N LEU A 28 -3.87 1.29 12.95
CA LEU A 28 -3.10 2.54 13.00
C LEU A 28 -3.09 3.10 14.41
N THR A 29 -4.26 3.14 15.08
CA THR A 29 -4.38 3.67 16.45
C THR A 29 -3.59 2.84 17.45
N MET A 30 -3.72 1.51 17.40
CA MET A 30 -3.03 0.58 18.29
C MET A 30 -1.51 0.68 18.14
N LEU A 31 -0.99 0.69 16.90
CA LEU A 31 0.45 0.85 16.64
C LEU A 31 0.96 2.26 17.01
N LYS A 32 0.15 3.31 16.80
CA LYS A 32 0.44 4.68 17.25
C LYS A 32 0.48 4.83 18.77
N LYS A 33 -0.12 3.93 19.52
CA LYS A 33 -0.02 3.88 20.99
C LYS A 33 1.05 2.90 21.48
N GLN A 34 1.72 2.19 20.58
CA GLN A 34 2.64 1.08 20.90
C GLN A 34 1.96 -0.02 21.73
N GLU A 35 0.64 -0.18 21.55
CA GLU A 35 -0.13 -1.24 22.17
C GLU A 35 0.08 -2.54 21.38
N GLN A 36 -0.18 -3.68 22.03
CA GLN A 36 -0.18 -4.98 21.36
C GLN A 36 -1.55 -5.61 21.47
N ASP A 37 -2.20 -5.83 20.33
CA ASP A 37 -3.45 -6.57 20.24
C ASP A 37 -3.34 -7.67 19.16
N PRO A 38 -2.96 -8.90 19.56
CA PRO A 38 -2.88 -10.03 18.63
C PRO A 38 -4.21 -10.37 17.96
N ILE A 39 -5.35 -10.13 18.63
CA ILE A 39 -6.68 -10.47 18.09
C ILE A 39 -7.02 -9.49 16.97
N LEU A 40 -6.77 -8.20 17.19
CA LEU A 40 -6.95 -7.17 16.18
C LEU A 40 -6.06 -7.42 14.96
N VAL A 41 -4.75 -7.66 15.16
CA VAL A 41 -3.82 -7.95 14.06
C VAL A 41 -4.27 -9.19 13.28
N LYS A 42 -4.64 -10.28 13.96
CA LYS A 42 -5.13 -11.50 13.31
C LYS A 42 -6.38 -11.22 12.47
N THR A 43 -7.35 -10.49 13.03
CA THR A 43 -8.61 -10.15 12.37
C THR A 43 -8.37 -9.28 11.14
N TRP A 44 -7.50 -8.27 11.27
CA TRP A 44 -7.11 -7.39 10.18
C TRP A 44 -6.37 -8.15 9.06
N MET A 45 -5.39 -8.98 9.39
CA MET A 45 -4.68 -9.78 8.38
C MET A 45 -5.63 -10.74 7.65
N GLN A 46 -6.64 -11.25 8.36
CA GLN A 46 -7.67 -12.10 7.78
C GLN A 46 -8.62 -11.34 6.85
N SER A 47 -9.01 -10.10 7.17
CA SER A 47 -9.85 -9.28 6.28
C SER A 47 -9.17 -8.93 4.96
N TYR A 48 -7.84 -8.88 4.95
CA TYR A 48 -7.02 -8.72 3.73
C TYR A 48 -6.71 -10.04 3.01
N GLY A 49 -7.20 -11.19 3.50
CA GLY A 49 -6.92 -12.50 2.92
C GLY A 49 -5.46 -12.96 3.05
N LEU A 50 -4.66 -12.34 3.93
CA LEU A 50 -3.21 -12.59 4.04
C LEU A 50 -2.87 -14.00 4.57
N PHE A 51 -3.84 -14.67 5.20
CA PHE A 51 -3.68 -16.02 5.74
C PHE A 51 -4.16 -17.15 4.81
N GLN A 52 -4.45 -16.86 3.54
CA GLN A 52 -4.89 -17.88 2.59
C GLN A 52 -3.86 -19.03 2.50
N GLY A 53 -4.30 -20.25 2.80
CA GLY A 53 -3.44 -21.44 2.80
C GLY A 53 -2.54 -21.62 4.04
N ILE A 54 -2.73 -20.82 5.09
CA ILE A 54 -1.99 -20.95 6.37
C ILE A 54 -2.90 -21.56 7.43
N ASN A 55 -2.42 -22.52 8.22
CA ASN A 55 -3.19 -23.14 9.30
C ASN A 55 -3.30 -22.23 10.53
N GLY A 56 -4.19 -22.55 11.48
CA GLY A 56 -4.48 -21.70 12.64
C GLY A 56 -3.26 -21.41 13.54
N VAL A 57 -2.41 -22.41 13.78
CA VAL A 57 -1.23 -22.30 14.65
C VAL A 57 -0.20 -21.37 14.03
N ASP A 58 0.06 -21.51 12.74
CA ASP A 58 1.05 -20.70 12.04
C ASP A 58 0.57 -19.25 11.84
N ARG A 59 -0.75 -19.03 11.72
CA ARG A 59 -1.31 -17.66 11.74
C ARG A 59 -0.96 -16.94 13.04
N GLU A 60 -1.05 -17.63 14.18
CA GLU A 60 -0.72 -17.03 15.48
C GLU A 60 0.76 -16.71 15.63
N LYS A 61 1.64 -17.58 15.12
CA LYS A 61 3.09 -17.30 15.09
C LYS A 61 3.41 -16.08 14.23
N VAL A 62 2.82 -15.99 13.04
CA VAL A 62 2.99 -14.84 12.13
C VAL A 62 2.54 -13.54 12.80
N VAL A 63 1.39 -13.55 13.48
CA VAL A 63 0.87 -12.37 14.22
C VAL A 63 1.82 -11.95 15.33
N ARG A 64 2.27 -12.89 16.17
CA ARG A 64 3.22 -12.60 17.25
C ARG A 64 4.53 -12.06 16.68
N ARG A 65 5.05 -12.67 15.61
CA ARG A 65 6.27 -12.22 14.95
C ARG A 65 6.18 -10.79 14.44
N PHE A 66 5.03 -10.38 13.89
CA PHE A 66 4.81 -8.99 13.50
C PHE A 66 4.76 -8.06 14.71
N LEU A 67 4.07 -8.42 15.78
CA LEU A 67 4.00 -7.60 17.00
C LEU A 67 5.37 -7.44 17.67
N ASP A 68 6.15 -8.52 17.74
CA ASP A 68 7.53 -8.49 18.24
C ASP A 68 8.40 -7.58 17.36
N PHE A 69 8.26 -7.69 16.03
CA PHE A 69 8.93 -6.79 15.09
C PHE A 69 8.55 -5.34 15.37
N ALA A 70 7.25 -5.03 15.44
CA ALA A 70 6.75 -3.67 15.65
C ALA A 70 7.23 -3.07 16.99
N ALA A 71 7.24 -3.86 18.06
CA ALA A 71 7.72 -3.46 19.37
C ALA A 71 9.24 -3.26 19.43
N SER A 72 10.00 -4.00 18.61
CA SER A 72 11.45 -3.86 18.52
C SER A 72 11.93 -2.68 17.67
N GLN A 73 11.05 -2.06 16.89
CA GLN A 73 11.43 -0.89 16.10
C GLN A 73 11.39 0.35 16.98
N GLU A 74 12.55 1.01 17.14
CA GLU A 74 12.56 2.40 17.55
C GLU A 74 11.76 3.22 16.55
N ARG A 75 10.96 4.19 17.04
CA ARG A 75 10.23 5.09 16.16
C ARG A 75 11.21 5.93 15.37
N LEU A 76 11.40 5.55 14.12
CA LEU A 76 12.15 6.33 13.15
C LEU A 76 11.47 7.68 12.96
N ALA A 77 12.30 8.70 12.75
CA ALA A 77 11.82 10.02 12.36
C ALA A 77 11.15 9.92 10.97
N VAL A 78 10.03 10.62 10.82
CA VAL A 78 9.30 10.76 9.55
C VAL A 78 9.70 12.10 8.93
N PRO A 79 9.90 12.20 7.60
CA PRO A 79 9.71 11.17 6.57
C PRO A 79 10.82 10.11 6.56
N LEU A 80 10.47 8.88 6.13
CA LEU A 80 11.44 7.79 6.00
C LEU A 80 12.30 7.95 4.73
N SER A 81 13.59 7.64 4.87
CA SER A 81 14.50 7.47 3.72
C SER A 81 14.22 6.16 2.96
N ASP A 82 14.68 6.06 1.71
CA ASP A 82 14.55 4.81 0.95
C ASP A 82 15.39 3.68 1.59
N GLU A 83 16.50 4.02 2.24
CA GLU A 83 17.32 3.10 3.04
C GLU A 83 16.55 2.57 4.26
N ASP A 84 15.81 3.42 4.97
CA ASP A 84 14.96 3.02 6.09
C ASP A 84 13.86 2.07 5.65
N VAL A 85 13.14 2.42 4.58
CA VAL A 85 12.09 1.54 4.06
C VAL A 85 12.68 0.21 3.58
N SER A 86 13.84 0.24 2.91
CA SER A 86 14.51 -0.98 2.46
C SER A 86 14.86 -1.91 3.61
N ARG A 87 15.42 -1.35 4.70
CA ARG A 87 15.78 -2.09 5.91
C ARG A 87 14.55 -2.69 6.58
N LEU A 88 13.48 -1.91 6.75
CA LEU A 88 12.23 -2.35 7.36
C LEU A 88 11.56 -3.49 6.58
N VAL A 89 11.44 -3.32 5.25
CA VAL A 89 10.86 -4.33 4.35
C VAL A 89 11.65 -5.62 4.41
N LEU A 90 12.97 -5.55 4.27
CA LEU A 90 13.81 -6.74 4.30
C LEU A 90 13.74 -7.47 5.64
N SER A 91 13.78 -6.71 6.74
CA SER A 91 13.74 -7.26 8.10
C SER A 91 12.42 -7.97 8.38
N LEU A 92 11.29 -7.31 8.11
CA LEU A 92 9.98 -7.93 8.31
C LEU A 92 9.76 -9.10 7.35
N LEU A 93 10.14 -8.98 6.08
CA LEU A 93 9.99 -10.06 5.09
C LEU A 93 10.77 -11.32 5.50
N LYS A 94 12.03 -11.16 5.94
CA LYS A 94 12.83 -12.28 6.48
C LYS A 94 12.18 -12.88 7.74
N SER A 95 11.72 -12.03 8.65
CA SER A 95 11.09 -12.45 9.90
C SER A 95 9.83 -13.31 9.65
N LEU A 96 8.95 -12.88 8.76
CA LEU A 96 7.74 -13.63 8.40
C LEU A 96 8.08 -14.92 7.62
N ASN A 97 9.07 -14.87 6.74
CA ASN A 97 9.47 -16.04 5.95
C ASN A 97 10.11 -17.15 6.80
N THR A 98 10.76 -16.80 7.91
CA THR A 98 11.27 -17.78 8.88
C THR A 98 10.15 -18.52 9.59
N GLU A 99 9.01 -17.85 9.87
CA GLU A 99 7.85 -18.50 10.50
C GLU A 99 7.11 -19.42 9.54
N VAL A 100 6.81 -18.92 8.34
CA VAL A 100 6.12 -19.67 7.29
C VAL A 100 6.77 -19.34 5.95
N PRO A 101 7.50 -20.27 5.31
CA PRO A 101 8.18 -20.01 4.05
C PRO A 101 7.20 -19.77 2.89
N ARG A 102 7.01 -18.52 2.48
CA ARG A 102 6.16 -18.12 1.33
C ARG A 102 6.43 -16.68 0.89
N GLY A 103 5.79 -16.29 -0.22
CA GLY A 103 5.78 -14.89 -0.65
C GLY A 103 5.00 -14.01 0.33
N TRP A 104 5.73 -13.18 1.10
CA TRP A 104 5.16 -12.27 2.10
C TRP A 104 5.07 -10.82 1.68
N LEU A 105 5.52 -10.45 0.47
CA LEU A 105 5.67 -9.04 0.07
C LEU A 105 4.39 -8.20 0.22
N SER A 106 3.23 -8.74 -0.18
CA SER A 106 1.93 -8.08 -0.01
C SER A 106 1.57 -7.85 1.47
N ALA A 107 1.86 -8.82 2.34
CA ALA A 107 1.59 -8.66 3.78
C ALA A 107 2.59 -7.69 4.42
N THR A 108 3.89 -7.85 4.12
CA THR A 108 4.96 -6.98 4.62
C THR A 108 4.68 -5.52 4.33
N SER A 109 4.34 -5.17 3.09
CA SER A 109 4.04 -3.78 2.70
C SER A 109 2.79 -3.23 3.41
N LYS A 110 1.72 -4.02 3.56
CA LYS A 110 0.51 -3.58 4.28
C LYS A 110 0.75 -3.41 5.79
N LEU A 111 1.48 -4.33 6.41
CA LEU A 111 1.84 -4.24 7.83
C LEU A 111 2.75 -3.03 8.10
N LEU A 112 3.72 -2.76 7.23
CA LEU A 112 4.58 -1.57 7.34
C LEU A 112 3.81 -0.29 7.03
N TRP A 113 2.85 -0.29 6.11
CA TRP A 113 1.95 0.84 5.91
C TRP A 113 1.17 1.20 7.18
N CYS A 114 0.71 0.20 7.96
CA CYS A 114 0.08 0.48 9.26
C CYS A 114 1.04 1.13 10.28
N MET A 115 2.35 1.02 10.09
CA MET A 115 3.35 1.70 10.93
C MET A 115 3.74 3.07 10.37
N TYR A 116 3.77 3.22 9.03
CA TYR A 116 4.28 4.39 8.32
C TYR A 116 3.40 4.74 7.10
N PRO A 117 2.15 5.20 7.31
CA PRO A 117 1.14 5.32 6.26
C PRO A 117 1.41 6.40 5.20
N HIS A 118 2.34 7.32 5.48
CA HIS A 118 2.74 8.41 4.60
C HIS A 118 3.99 8.12 3.78
N ASP A 119 4.70 7.04 4.11
CA ASP A 119 6.02 6.75 3.53
C ASP A 119 6.06 5.40 2.81
N VAL A 120 5.28 4.43 3.29
CA VAL A 120 5.28 3.05 2.78
C VAL A 120 4.10 2.83 1.83
N VAL A 121 4.40 2.38 0.61
CA VAL A 121 3.40 2.03 -0.40
C VAL A 121 2.92 0.59 -0.21
N ILE A 122 1.62 0.35 -0.25
CA ILE A 122 1.07 -1.00 -0.25
C ILE A 122 1.40 -1.70 -1.57
N TYR A 123 2.01 -2.89 -1.51
CA TYR A 123 2.17 -3.72 -2.71
C TYR A 123 0.84 -4.39 -3.07
N ASP A 124 0.42 -4.19 -4.33
CA ASP A 124 -0.75 -4.82 -4.91
C ASP A 124 -0.49 -5.27 -6.36
N SER A 125 -1.03 -6.44 -6.73
CA SER A 125 -0.79 -7.02 -8.04
C SER A 125 -1.50 -6.28 -9.19
N PHE A 126 -2.60 -5.58 -8.91
CA PHE A 126 -3.31 -4.76 -9.88
C PHE A 126 -2.58 -3.45 -10.12
N VAL A 127 -2.14 -2.78 -9.05
CA VAL A 127 -1.29 -1.58 -9.12
C VAL A 127 0.01 -1.88 -9.87
N HIS A 128 0.65 -3.01 -9.59
CA HIS A 128 1.84 -3.46 -10.30
C HIS A 128 1.58 -3.61 -11.81
N ARG A 129 0.45 -4.22 -12.19
CA ARG A 129 0.05 -4.37 -13.60
C ARG A 129 -0.17 -3.01 -14.25
N ALA A 130 -0.89 -2.11 -13.60
CA ALA A 130 -1.12 -0.76 -14.07
C ALA A 130 0.21 -0.03 -14.32
N LEU A 131 1.14 -0.05 -13.35
CA LEU A 131 2.46 0.57 -13.47
C LEU A 131 3.28 -0.01 -14.63
N THR A 132 3.23 -1.33 -14.84
CA THR A 132 3.93 -1.98 -15.96
C THR A 132 3.44 -1.47 -17.31
N VAL A 133 2.12 -1.27 -17.47
CA VAL A 133 1.53 -0.71 -18.69
C VAL A 133 1.85 0.78 -18.80
N MET A 134 1.65 1.54 -17.71
CA MET A 134 1.87 2.98 -17.68
C MET A 134 3.32 3.37 -17.97
N GLN A 135 4.31 2.58 -17.54
CA GLN A 135 5.72 2.77 -17.90
C GLN A 135 5.98 2.82 -19.42
N CYS A 136 5.08 2.24 -20.22
CA CYS A 136 5.20 2.25 -21.69
C CYS A 136 4.59 3.49 -22.34
N ILE A 137 3.67 4.19 -21.66
CA ILE A 137 2.81 5.22 -22.28
C ILE A 137 2.83 6.56 -21.55
N ASP A 138 3.27 6.61 -20.30
CA ASP A 138 3.35 7.82 -19.49
C ASP A 138 4.81 8.26 -19.35
N GLY A 139 5.09 9.49 -19.81
CA GLY A 139 6.43 10.09 -19.76
C GLY A 139 6.97 10.21 -18.33
N ASP A 140 6.08 10.28 -17.34
CA ASP A 140 6.42 10.44 -15.92
C ASP A 140 7.09 9.18 -15.36
N LEU A 141 6.82 8.03 -15.98
CA LEU A 141 7.39 6.73 -15.57
C LEU A 141 8.51 6.24 -16.50
N SER A 142 8.79 6.95 -17.59
CA SER A 142 9.73 6.52 -18.62
C SER A 142 11.19 6.34 -18.14
N GLY A 143 11.58 7.07 -17.09
CA GLY A 143 12.92 7.00 -16.48
C GLY A 143 13.12 5.83 -15.50
N PHE A 144 12.06 5.09 -15.16
CA PHE A 144 12.16 3.94 -14.26
C PHE A 144 12.62 2.69 -15.00
N ASN A 145 13.36 1.84 -14.28
CA ASN A 145 13.81 0.58 -14.84
C ASN A 145 12.59 -0.31 -15.17
N ARG A 146 12.47 -0.75 -16.44
CA ARG A 146 11.39 -1.63 -16.92
C ARG A 146 11.41 -3.03 -16.31
N LYS A 147 12.37 -3.34 -15.42
CA LYS A 147 12.54 -4.64 -14.74
C LYS A 147 11.47 -4.94 -13.67
N ILE A 148 10.26 -4.44 -13.84
CA ILE A 148 9.12 -4.88 -13.04
C ILE A 148 8.54 -6.15 -13.69
N GLY A 149 9.43 -7.13 -13.86
CA GLY A 149 9.06 -8.45 -14.33
C GLY A 149 8.24 -9.17 -13.26
N ARG A 150 7.47 -10.17 -13.70
CA ARG A 150 6.67 -11.00 -12.80
C ARG A 150 7.60 -11.68 -11.77
N LEU A 151 7.37 -11.41 -10.49
CA LEU A 151 8.07 -12.12 -9.42
C LEU A 151 7.77 -13.62 -9.49
N ARG A 152 8.81 -14.45 -9.41
CA ARG A 152 8.64 -15.91 -9.33
C ARG A 152 8.33 -16.32 -7.89
N ALA A 153 7.45 -17.31 -7.73
CA ALA A 153 7.26 -17.95 -6.43
C ALA A 153 8.60 -18.49 -5.92
N GLY A 154 8.93 -18.22 -4.65
CA GLY A 154 10.21 -18.61 -4.06
C GLY A 154 11.41 -17.72 -4.40
N SER A 155 11.19 -16.51 -4.94
CA SER A 155 12.27 -15.51 -5.08
C SER A 155 12.89 -15.21 -3.71
N ASP A 156 14.20 -15.03 -3.67
CA ASP A 156 14.90 -14.70 -2.43
C ASP A 156 14.45 -13.32 -1.88
N PRO A 157 14.57 -13.08 -0.56
CA PRO A 157 14.17 -11.83 0.06
C PRO A 157 14.78 -10.56 -0.56
N HIS A 158 16.01 -10.63 -1.09
CA HIS A 158 16.68 -9.47 -1.67
C HIS A 158 16.13 -9.14 -3.06
N THR A 159 15.81 -10.15 -3.86
CA THR A 159 15.09 -9.96 -5.14
C THR A 159 13.70 -9.36 -4.91
N LEU A 160 12.96 -9.86 -3.91
CA LEU A 160 11.66 -9.29 -3.54
C LEU A 160 11.78 -7.82 -3.08
N LEU A 161 12.81 -7.51 -2.30
CA LEU A 161 13.10 -6.14 -1.87
C LEU A 161 13.40 -5.22 -3.05
N ALA A 162 14.32 -5.60 -3.94
CA ALA A 162 14.70 -4.76 -5.08
C ALA A 162 13.51 -4.48 -6.00
N HIS A 163 12.67 -5.50 -6.22
CA HIS A 163 11.41 -5.35 -6.94
C HIS A 163 10.47 -4.37 -6.24
N TYR A 164 10.26 -4.54 -4.94
CA TYR A 164 9.40 -3.66 -4.14
C TYR A 164 9.88 -2.20 -4.14
N MET A 165 11.18 -1.96 -3.98
CA MET A 165 11.72 -0.60 -3.96
C MET A 165 11.51 0.10 -5.31
N THR A 166 11.62 -0.62 -6.43
CA THR A 166 11.29 -0.07 -7.75
C THR A 166 9.80 0.26 -7.86
N TYR A 167 8.93 -0.65 -7.41
CA TYR A 167 7.48 -0.45 -7.35
C TYR A 167 7.11 0.79 -6.53
N GLN A 168 7.62 0.89 -5.30
CA GLN A 168 7.38 1.99 -4.39
C GLN A 168 7.89 3.32 -4.95
N ALA A 169 9.08 3.33 -5.56
CA ALA A 169 9.67 4.55 -6.10
C ALA A 169 8.79 5.19 -7.19
N MET A 170 8.15 4.41 -8.06
CA MET A 170 7.22 4.97 -9.05
C MET A 170 5.95 5.52 -8.42
N VAL A 171 5.35 4.82 -7.45
CA VAL A 171 4.13 5.30 -6.79
C VAL A 171 4.42 6.59 -6.02
N ARG A 172 5.55 6.65 -5.30
CA ARG A 172 6.02 7.88 -4.64
C ARG A 172 6.29 8.98 -5.66
N HIS A 173 6.91 8.67 -6.80
CA HIS A 173 7.15 9.66 -7.85
C HIS A 173 5.85 10.27 -8.37
N LEU A 174 4.86 9.45 -8.72
CA LEU A 174 3.54 9.93 -9.15
C LEU A 174 2.85 10.76 -8.06
N SER A 175 2.91 10.30 -6.80
CA SER A 175 2.36 11.03 -5.65
C SER A 175 3.00 12.41 -5.49
N HIS A 176 4.33 12.52 -5.56
CA HIS A 176 5.04 13.80 -5.45
C HIS A 176 4.74 14.70 -6.64
N LYS A 177 4.78 14.15 -7.86
CA LYS A 177 4.57 14.91 -9.09
C LYS A 177 3.18 15.53 -9.17
N HIS A 178 2.18 14.88 -8.59
CA HIS A 178 0.79 15.33 -8.61
C HIS A 178 0.29 15.88 -7.27
N ALA A 179 1.18 16.16 -6.30
CA ALA A 179 0.81 16.62 -4.97
C ALA A 179 -0.05 17.90 -5.00
N ASP A 180 0.33 18.90 -5.81
CA ASP A 180 -0.43 20.16 -5.93
C ASP A 180 -1.83 19.94 -6.51
N LEU A 181 -1.95 19.04 -7.49
CA LEU A 181 -3.22 18.67 -8.09
C LEU A 181 -4.13 17.96 -7.08
N LEU A 182 -3.58 17.00 -6.33
CA LEU A 182 -4.33 16.27 -5.30
C LEU A 182 -4.80 17.23 -4.20
N LEU A 183 -3.96 18.18 -3.78
CA LEU A 183 -4.31 19.22 -2.81
C LEU A 183 -5.43 20.12 -3.35
N GLU A 184 -5.35 20.52 -4.61
CA GLU A 184 -6.39 21.30 -5.27
C GLU A 184 -7.72 20.55 -5.34
N LEU A 185 -7.71 19.28 -5.76
CA LEU A 185 -8.90 18.45 -5.86
C LEU A 185 -9.55 18.21 -4.49
N ARG A 186 -8.77 18.02 -3.42
CA ARG A 186 -9.27 17.95 -2.04
C ARG A 186 -10.01 19.23 -1.66
N ARG A 187 -9.44 20.41 -1.97
CA ARG A 187 -10.05 21.71 -1.65
C ARG A 187 -11.34 21.91 -2.43
N ARG A 188 -11.32 21.69 -3.75
CA ARG A 188 -12.48 21.86 -4.64
C ARG A 188 -13.64 20.94 -4.26
N ASN A 189 -13.35 19.70 -3.88
CA ASN A 189 -14.36 18.69 -3.58
C ASN A 189 -14.69 18.54 -2.09
N GLY A 190 -14.13 19.38 -1.22
CA GLY A 190 -14.30 19.26 0.24
C GLY A 190 -15.77 19.18 0.67
N ASN A 191 -16.68 19.88 0.00
CA ASN A 191 -18.11 19.83 0.28
C ASN A 191 -18.76 18.51 -0.18
N ALA A 192 -18.41 18.00 -1.37
CA ALA A 192 -18.90 16.71 -1.86
C ALA A 192 -18.42 15.56 -0.96
N LEU A 193 -17.18 15.66 -0.48
CA LEU A 193 -16.63 14.72 0.49
C LEU A 193 -17.37 14.81 1.83
N LYS A 194 -17.58 16.02 2.39
CA LYS A 194 -18.36 16.20 3.63
C LYS A 194 -19.79 15.65 3.54
N LEU A 195 -20.50 15.87 2.43
CA LEU A 195 -21.87 15.39 2.20
C LEU A 195 -21.97 13.86 2.24
N LYS A 196 -20.89 13.15 1.88
CA LYS A 196 -20.82 11.68 1.97
C LYS A 196 -20.39 11.18 3.36
N SER A 197 -20.55 11.99 4.42
CA SER A 197 -20.15 11.67 5.81
C SER A 197 -18.66 11.32 5.96
N TRP A 198 -17.81 11.98 5.17
CA TRP A 198 -16.38 11.68 5.11
C TRP A 198 -15.63 12.40 6.23
N SER A 199 -15.11 11.65 7.20
CA SER A 199 -14.05 12.15 8.09
C SER A 199 -12.72 11.94 7.39
N PHE A 200 -12.13 13.00 6.83
CA PHE A 200 -10.77 12.94 6.29
C PHE A 200 -9.80 12.61 7.42
N ASP A 201 -9.35 11.36 7.47
CA ASP A 201 -8.26 10.91 8.32
C ASP A 201 -6.97 11.00 7.50
N PRO A 202 -6.05 11.92 7.80
CA PRO A 202 -4.87 12.15 6.99
C PRO A 202 -3.97 10.90 6.90
N ASP A 203 -3.99 10.02 7.91
CA ASP A 203 -3.20 8.80 7.88
C ASP A 203 -3.80 7.74 6.93
N ILE A 204 -5.13 7.71 6.80
CA ILE A 204 -5.80 6.78 5.88
C ILE A 204 -5.77 7.33 4.45
N HIS A 205 -5.90 8.65 4.29
CA HIS A 205 -6.06 9.34 3.02
C HIS A 205 -4.80 10.11 2.61
N SER A 206 -3.63 9.49 2.78
CA SER A 206 -2.36 10.04 2.30
C SER A 206 -2.35 10.13 0.77
N ASP A 207 -1.57 11.05 0.20
CA ASP A 207 -1.47 11.19 -1.27
C ASP A 207 -1.00 9.89 -1.94
N ILE A 208 -0.07 9.18 -1.29
CA ILE A 208 0.38 7.85 -1.70
C ILE A 208 -0.81 6.89 -1.81
N ARG A 209 -1.71 6.89 -0.82
CA ARG A 209 -2.86 5.96 -0.82
C ARG A 209 -3.88 6.30 -1.91
N ILE A 210 -4.08 7.59 -2.20
CA ILE A 210 -4.96 8.02 -3.30
C ILE A 210 -4.36 7.59 -4.65
N VAL A 211 -3.07 7.80 -4.87
CA VAL A 211 -2.39 7.37 -6.10
C VAL A 211 -2.42 5.84 -6.24
N ASP A 212 -2.13 5.10 -5.16
CA ASP A 212 -2.24 3.64 -5.15
C ASP A 212 -3.64 3.17 -5.54
N LYS A 213 -4.70 3.84 -5.08
CA LYS A 213 -6.08 3.51 -5.45
C LYS A 213 -6.42 3.81 -6.90
N LEU A 214 -5.96 4.95 -7.42
CA LEU A 214 -6.13 5.27 -8.84
C LEU A 214 -5.43 4.26 -9.74
N LEU A 215 -4.21 3.85 -9.39
CA LEU A 215 -3.49 2.80 -10.11
C LEU A 215 -4.18 1.44 -9.97
N TRP A 216 -4.76 1.14 -8.81
CA TRP A 216 -5.54 -0.07 -8.60
C TRP A 216 -6.77 -0.11 -9.53
N MET A 217 -7.50 0.99 -9.67
CA MET A 217 -8.64 1.11 -10.59
C MET A 217 -8.23 0.89 -12.05
N ILE A 218 -7.07 1.40 -12.47
CA ILE A 218 -6.52 1.13 -13.82
C ILE A 218 -6.22 -0.37 -14.00
N GLY A 219 -5.74 -1.03 -12.95
CA GLY A 219 -5.31 -2.43 -12.99
C GLY A 219 -6.41 -3.45 -12.74
N ASP A 220 -7.56 -3.04 -12.20
CA ASP A 220 -8.68 -3.93 -11.87
C ASP A 220 -9.46 -4.29 -13.15
N PRO A 221 -9.49 -5.58 -13.55
CA PRO A 221 -10.24 -6.01 -14.73
C PRO A 221 -11.76 -5.83 -14.58
N SER A 222 -12.28 -5.64 -13.37
CA SER A 222 -13.71 -5.53 -13.09
C SER A 222 -14.31 -4.20 -13.58
N ASP A 223 -13.51 -3.13 -13.63
CA ASP A 223 -13.92 -1.80 -14.12
C ASP A 223 -13.93 -1.70 -15.66
N LEU A 224 -13.42 -2.71 -16.39
CA LEU A 224 -13.52 -2.78 -17.86
C LEU A 224 -14.94 -3.06 -18.37
N HIS A 225 -15.92 -3.23 -17.49
CA HIS A 225 -17.33 -3.46 -17.85
C HIS A 225 -18.19 -2.18 -17.88
N LEU A 226 -17.62 -0.99 -17.69
CA LEU A 226 -18.35 0.25 -17.88
C LEU A 226 -18.26 0.74 -19.34
N ASN A 227 -19.29 0.35 -20.10
CA ASN A 227 -19.77 0.88 -21.38
C ASN A 227 -18.88 0.68 -22.64
N PRO A 228 -19.08 -0.40 -23.41
CA PRO A 228 -18.90 -0.30 -24.85
C PRO A 228 -19.98 0.65 -25.41
N SER A 229 -19.51 1.79 -25.93
CA SER A 229 -20.12 2.67 -26.95
C SER A 229 -21.65 2.79 -26.98
#